data_AF-A0A6A1QC68-F1
#
_entry.id   AF-A0A6A1QC68-F1
#
_cell.length_a   1.000
_cell.length_b   1.000
_cell.length_c   1.000
_cell.angle_alpha   90.00
_cell.angle_beta   90.00
_cell.angle_gamma   90.00
#
_symmetry.space_group_name_H-M   'P 1'
#
loop_
_entity.id
_entity.type
_entity.pdbx_description
1 polymer ?
#
loop_
_entity_poly.entity_id
_entity_poly.type
_entity_poly.pdbx_seq_one_letter_code
_entity_poly.pdbx_strand_id
1 'polypeptide(L)'
;MITSKVLKVEDRDSLHLSLRFIVTEAPRHGYLLNLGQGNHSVTQFTQADIDDMKICYVLREGANATSDIFHFTVEDGGKYSLSC
;
A
#
# COMPACT_ATOMS: atom_id res chain seq x y z
N MET A 1 -5.78 4.30 -8.60
CA MET A 1 -5.94 4.49 -7.14
C MET A 1 -6.16 3.13 -6.50
N ILE A 2 -5.60 2.90 -5.32
CA ILE A 2 -5.80 1.68 -4.55
C ILE A 2 -6.93 1.93 -3.56
N THR A 3 -7.89 1.00 -3.46
CA THR A 3 -9.10 1.13 -2.62
C THR A 3 -9.34 -0.15 -1.84
N SER A 4 -10.17 -0.10 -0.80
CA SER A 4 -10.50 -1.27 0.03
C SER A 4 -11.30 -2.34 -0.72
N LYS A 5 -11.69 -2.11 -1.99
CA LYS A 5 -12.23 -3.15 -2.88
C LYS A 5 -11.14 -4.05 -3.47
N VAL A 6 -9.92 -3.53 -3.63
CA VAL A 6 -8.80 -4.25 -4.26
C VAL A 6 -7.76 -4.69 -3.23
N LEU A 7 -7.60 -3.95 -2.14
CA LEU A 7 -6.64 -4.27 -1.09
C LEU A 7 -7.23 -3.89 0.27
N LYS A 8 -7.51 -4.90 1.09
CA LYS A 8 -8.09 -4.71 2.43
C LYS A 8 -7.61 -5.79 3.37
N VAL A 9 -7.20 -5.37 4.56
CA VAL A 9 -6.97 -6.24 5.71
C VAL A 9 -7.91 -5.79 6.81
N GLU A 10 -8.56 -6.77 7.44
CA GLU A 10 -9.36 -6.56 8.64
C GLU A 10 -8.82 -7.45 9.75
N ASP A 11 -8.73 -6.85 10.92
CA ASP A 11 -8.47 -7.57 12.16
C ASP A 11 -9.45 -7.02 13.21
N ARG A 12 -10.13 -7.91 13.93
CA ARG A 12 -11.19 -7.54 14.88
C ARG A 12 -10.63 -6.84 16.12
N ASP A 13 -9.39 -7.15 16.47
CA ASP A 13 -8.75 -6.66 17.69
C ASP A 13 -7.90 -5.40 17.45
N SER A 14 -7.84 -4.92 16.20
CA SER A 14 -6.88 -3.90 15.78
C SER A 14 -7.52 -2.79 14.96
N LEU A 15 -7.00 -1.57 15.14
CA LEU A 15 -7.49 -0.39 14.44
C LEU A 15 -6.90 -0.36 13.03
N HIS A 16 -7.63 0.17 12.04
CA HIS A 16 -7.12 0.29 10.68
C HIS A 16 -5.84 1.16 10.58
N LEU A 17 -5.62 2.05 11.54
CA LEU A 17 -4.39 2.83 11.64
C LEU A 17 -3.19 2.02 12.14
N SER A 18 -3.41 0.91 12.88
CA SER A 18 -2.33 0.02 13.36
C SER A 18 -1.95 -1.08 12.36
N LEU A 19 -2.83 -1.36 11.38
CA LEU A 19 -2.57 -2.30 10.30
C LEU A 19 -1.70 -1.65 9.23
N ARG A 20 -0.40 -1.96 9.24
CA ARG A 20 0.60 -1.35 8.36
C ARG A 20 1.00 -2.31 7.25
N PHE A 21 0.81 -1.89 6.01
CA PHE A 21 1.36 -2.52 4.82
C PHE A 21 2.81 -2.06 4.64
N ILE A 22 3.71 -3.01 4.40
CA ILE A 22 5.13 -2.78 4.15
C ILE A 22 5.47 -3.43 2.81
N VAL A 23 5.80 -2.62 1.82
CA VAL A 23 6.19 -3.08 0.49
C VAL A 23 7.56 -3.75 0.59
N THR A 24 7.62 -5.05 0.32
CA THR A 24 8.84 -5.87 0.34
C THR A 24 9.49 -5.91 -1.04
N GLU A 25 8.70 -5.82 -2.10
CA GLU A 25 9.17 -5.66 -3.48
C GLU A 25 8.36 -4.57 -4.18
N ALA A 26 9.05 -3.54 -4.67
CA ALA A 26 8.40 -2.40 -5.30
C ALA A 26 7.90 -2.72 -6.72
N PRO A 27 6.87 -2.01 -7.22
CA PRO A 27 6.45 -2.12 -8.61
C PRO A 27 7.60 -1.86 -9.58
N ARG A 28 7.67 -2.64 -10.67
CA ARG A 28 8.74 -2.56 -11.67
C ARG A 28 8.60 -1.35 -12.60
N HIS A 29 7.37 -1.02 -12.97
CA HIS A 29 7.03 -0.01 -13.97
C HIS A 29 6.52 1.30 -13.36
N GLY A 30 6.13 1.27 -12.09
CA GLY A 30 5.63 2.44 -11.38
C GLY A 30 6.22 2.64 -10.00
N TYR A 31 5.43 3.31 -9.17
CA TYR A 31 5.67 3.48 -7.74
C TYR A 31 4.33 3.78 -7.04
N LEU A 32 4.32 3.60 -5.73
CA LEU A 32 3.19 3.97 -4.88
C LEU A 32 3.42 5.36 -4.29
N LEU A 33 2.35 6.13 -4.11
CA LEU A 33 2.36 7.46 -3.53
C LEU A 33 1.23 7.59 -2.51
N ASN A 34 1.50 8.30 -1.41
CA ASN A 34 0.50 8.68 -0.42
C ASN A 34 0.22 10.19 -0.56
N LEU A 35 -1.00 10.53 -1.00
CA LEU A 35 -1.43 11.90 -1.24
C LEU A 35 -1.37 12.79 0.01
N GLY A 36 -1.38 12.22 1.21
CA GLY A 36 -1.24 12.92 2.48
C GLY A 36 0.20 13.20 2.91
N GLN A 37 1.20 12.58 2.26
CA GLN A 37 2.63 12.69 2.62
C GLN A 37 3.48 13.42 1.57
N GLY A 38 2.84 14.02 0.57
CA GLY A 38 3.50 14.73 -0.54
C GLY A 38 3.82 13.84 -1.74
N ASN A 39 4.77 14.28 -2.57
CA ASN A 39 5.03 13.67 -3.89
C ASN A 39 6.15 12.61 -3.90
N HIS A 40 6.51 12.07 -2.74
CA HIS A 40 7.53 11.02 -2.67
C HIS A 40 6.91 9.63 -2.75
N SER A 41 7.67 8.68 -3.31
CA SER A 41 7.24 7.28 -3.32
C SER A 41 7.19 6.75 -1.90
N VAL A 42 6.13 6.00 -1.58
CA VAL A 42 5.96 5.35 -0.28
C VAL A 42 6.19 3.85 -0.38
N THR A 43 6.83 3.30 0.63
CA THR A 43 6.99 1.84 0.82
C THR A 43 6.20 1.33 2.03
N GLN A 44 5.54 2.23 2.76
CA GLN A 44 4.73 1.90 3.92
C GLN A 44 3.48 2.76 3.93
N PHE A 45 2.34 2.16 4.27
CA PHE A 45 1.06 2.84 4.44
C PHE A 45 0.14 1.99 5.33
N THR A 46 -0.96 2.57 5.80
CA THR A 46 -1.91 1.90 6.69
C THR A 46 -3.20 1.50 5.97
N GLN A 47 -4.00 0.62 6.58
CA GLN A 47 -5.35 0.36 6.09
C GLN A 47 -6.19 1.65 6.08
N ALA A 48 -5.99 2.53 7.07
CA ALA A 48 -6.64 3.84 7.10
C ALA A 48 -6.27 4.72 5.89
N ASP A 49 -5.02 4.68 5.40
CA ASP A 49 -4.62 5.43 4.20
C ASP A 49 -5.35 4.92 2.94
N ILE A 50 -5.59 3.61 2.84
CA ILE A 50 -6.37 3.02 1.73
C ILE A 50 -7.84 3.45 1.84
N ASP A 51 -8.41 3.38 3.04
CA ASP A 51 -9.81 3.74 3.29
C ASP A 51 -10.08 5.22 3.00
N ASP A 52 -9.11 6.08 3.32
CA ASP A 52 -9.11 7.52 3.00
C ASP A 52 -8.78 7.82 1.53
N MET A 53 -8.60 6.80 0.68
CA MET A 53 -8.29 6.92 -0.74
C MET A 53 -6.97 7.68 -1.02
N LYS A 54 -6.00 7.61 -0.11
CA LYS A 54 -4.72 8.33 -0.21
C LYS A 54 -3.64 7.58 -0.98
N ILE A 55 -3.79 6.27 -1.17
CA ILE A 55 -2.78 5.44 -1.84
C ILE A 55 -3.06 5.32 -3.33
N CYS A 56 -2.10 5.74 -4.15
CA CYS A 56 -2.17 5.62 -5.60
C CYS A 56 -0.92 4.97 -6.19
N TYR A 57 -1.13 4.19 -7.25
CA TYR A 57 -0.07 3.75 -8.14
C TYR A 57 0.12 4.79 -9.24
N VAL A 58 1.37 5.12 -9.54
CA VAL A 58 1.76 6.03 -10.63
C VAL A 58 2.68 5.28 -11.58
N LEU A 59 2.30 5.22 -12.86
CA LEU A 59 3.15 4.67 -13.91
C LEU A 59 4.29 5.65 -14.21
N ARG A 60 5.54 5.17 -14.31
CA ARG A 60 6.69 6.03 -14.64
C ARG A 60 6.56 6.54 -16.08
N GLU A 61 7.00 7.78 -16.31
CA GLU A 61 7.06 8.34 -17.65
C GLU A 61 7.91 7.46 -18.57
N GLY A 62 7.41 7.21 -19.78
CA GLY A 62 8.07 6.34 -20.76
C GLY A 62 7.86 4.84 -20.53
N ALA A 63 7.24 4.41 -19.42
CA ALA A 63 6.86 3.01 -19.26
C ALA A 63 5.62 2.69 -20.14
N ASN A 64 5.69 1.58 -20.88
CA ASN A 64 4.58 1.06 -21.68
C ASN A 64 4.09 -0.26 -21.07
N ALA A 65 3.58 -0.20 -19.85
CA ALA A 65 3.09 -1.36 -19.10
C ALA A 65 1.61 -1.18 -18.76
N THR A 66 0.83 -2.24 -18.98
CA THR A 66 -0.59 -2.31 -18.64
C THR A 66 -0.85 -3.01 -17.30
N SER A 67 0.18 -3.64 -16.73
CA SER A 67 0.14 -4.30 -15.43
C SER A 67 1.47 -4.16 -14.70
N ASP A 68 1.41 -4.17 -13.38
CA ASP A 68 2.58 -4.16 -12.50
C ASP A 68 2.23 -4.93 -11.22
N ILE A 69 3.24 -5.32 -10.45
CA ILE A 69 3.09 -6.12 -9.23
C ILE A 69 3.98 -5.52 -8.15
N PHE A 70 3.48 -5.44 -6.93
CA PHE A 70 4.29 -5.21 -5.74
C PHE A 70 3.96 -6.28 -4.71
N HIS A 71 4.95 -6.66 -3.92
CA HIS A 71 4.78 -7.58 -2.80
C HIS A 71 4.81 -6.82 -1.50
N PHE A 72 4.07 -7.32 -0.50
CA PHE A 72 3.99 -6.64 0.78
C PHE A 72 3.79 -7.62 1.94
N THR A 73 4.17 -7.16 3.12
CA THR A 73 3.74 -7.76 4.38
C THR A 73 2.78 -6.82 5.09
N VAL A 74 2.01 -7.38 6.01
CA VAL A 74 1.11 -6.62 6.89
C VAL A 74 1.55 -6.85 8.32
N GLU A 75 1.86 -5.77 9.02
CA GLU A 75 2.15 -5.78 10.45
C GLU A 75 0.97 -5.20 11.22
N ASP A 76 0.52 -5.94 12.23
CA ASP A 76 -0.50 -5.47 13.17
C ASP A 76 0.14 -4.95 14.47
N GLY A 77 0.62 -3.71 14.47
CA GLY A 77 1.14 -3.06 15.68
C GLY A 77 2.22 -3.84 16.45
N GLY A 78 2.95 -4.75 15.80
CA GLY A 78 3.96 -5.63 16.39
C GLY A 78 3.47 -6.97 16.95
N LYS A 79 2.17 -7.30 16.81
CA LYS A 79 1.59 -8.56 17.31
C LYS A 79 1.66 -9.70 16.27
N TYR A 80 1.40 -9.40 15.00
CA TYR A 80 1.35 -10.39 13.93
C TYR A 80 1.92 -9.81 12.62
N SER A 81 2.63 -10.64 11.85
CA SER A 81 3.11 -10.31 10.50
C SER A 81 2.63 -11.36 9.52
N LEU A 82 1.88 -10.93 8.49
CA LEU A 82 1.43 -11.79 7.39
C LEU A 82 2.16 -11.37 6.10
N SER A 83 2.71 -12.32 5.35
CA SER A 83 3.30 -12.09 4.03
C SER A 83 2.30 -12.41 2.93
N CYS A 84 2.15 -11.52 1.95
CA CYS A 84 1.26 -11.70 0.80
C CYS A 84 2.01 -11.58 -0.54
#